data_AF-A0A842VU46-F1
#
_entry.id   AF-A0A842VU46-F1
#
_cell.length_a   1.000
_cell.length_b   1.000
_cell.length_c   1.000
_cell.angle_alpha   90.00
_cell.angle_beta   90.00
_cell.angle_gamma   90.00
#
_symmetry.space_group_name_H-M   'P 1'
#
loop_
_entity.id
_entity.type
_entity.pdbx_description
1 polymer ?
#
loop_
_entity_poly.entity_id
_entity_poly.type
_entity_poly.pdbx_seq_one_letter_code
_entity_poly.pdbx_strand_id
1 'polypeptide(L)' 'MNKKNEQNAEKCYICGKKSAIHCYNCHKPICESHTYKIKHAAKCPKCTRQEQIKGMVLKWGIIGVLIVTLILIIRFG' A
#
# COMPACT_ATOMS: atom_id res chain seq x y z
N MET A 1 9.00 23.67 24.53
CA MET A 1 7.88 23.41 23.60
C MET A 1 8.45 23.26 22.19
N ASN A 2 8.40 22.06 21.61
CA ASN A 2 9.10 21.68 20.39
C ASN A 2 8.40 22.24 19.12
N LYS A 3 9.05 23.17 18.42
CA LYS A 3 8.62 23.72 17.12
C LYS A 3 8.99 22.75 15.97
N LYS A 4 8.26 21.65 15.79
CA LYS A 4 8.42 20.74 14.63
C LYS A 4 7.12 20.41 13.89
N ASN A 5 6.08 21.25 14.05
CA ASN A 5 4.80 21.08 13.36
C ASN A 5 4.49 22.29 12.48
N GLU A 6 5.51 22.96 11.94
CA GLU A 6 5.32 24.01 10.95
C GLU A 6 5.01 23.36 9.61
N GLN A 7 3.73 23.02 9.46
CA GLN A 7 2.87 23.22 8.30
C GLN A 7 3.55 23.83 7.06
N ASN A 8 4.51 23.14 6.46
CA ASN A 8 4.89 23.41 5.08
C ASN A 8 3.83 22.72 4.22
N ALA A 9 2.78 23.45 3.85
CA ALA A 9 1.73 22.95 2.97
C ALA A 9 2.34 22.68 1.59
N GLU A 10 2.87 21.48 1.40
CA GLU A 10 3.50 21.04 0.17
C GLU A 10 2.43 20.75 -0.91
N LYS A 11 2.79 20.91 -2.18
CA LYS A 11 1.87 20.63 -3.28
C LYS A 11 1.72 19.12 -3.44
N CYS A 12 0.48 18.65 -3.50
CA CYS A 12 0.15 17.27 -3.82
C CYS A 12 0.86 16.85 -5.11
N TYR A 13 1.62 15.77 -5.06
CA TYR A 13 2.41 15.33 -6.22
C TYR A 13 1.55 14.89 -7.42
N ILE A 14 0.24 14.67 -7.21
CA ILE A 14 -0.70 14.18 -8.22
C ILE A 14 -1.42 15.34 -8.91
N CYS A 15 -1.94 16.31 -8.15
CA CYS A 15 -2.78 17.39 -8.69
C CYS A 15 -2.25 18.80 -8.42
N GLY A 16 -1.13 18.95 -7.72
CA GLY A 16 -0.51 20.24 -7.42
C GLY A 16 -1.22 21.09 -6.36
N LYS A 17 -2.37 20.66 -5.83
CA LYS A 17 -3.10 21.37 -4.75
C LYS A 17 -2.30 21.35 -3.44
N LYS A 18 -2.38 22.40 -2.63
CA LYS A 18 -1.78 22.43 -1.30
C LYS A 18 -2.29 21.24 -0.47
N SER A 19 -1.38 20.55 0.19
CA SER A 19 -1.72 19.47 1.10
C SER A 19 -0.79 19.45 2.31
N ALA A 20 -1.35 19.07 3.45
CA ALA A 20 -0.62 18.79 4.68
C ALA A 20 -0.50 17.28 4.97
N ILE A 21 -1.04 16.44 4.08
CA ILE A 21 -1.06 14.98 4.24
C ILE A 21 0.07 14.37 3.41
N HIS A 22 0.80 13.43 3.99
CA HIS A 22 1.84 12.66 3.32
C HIS A 22 1.47 11.19 3.26
N CYS A 23 1.84 10.53 2.16
CA CYS A 23 1.71 9.09 2.05
C CYS A 23 2.62 8.41 3.08
N TYR A 24 2.08 7.55 3.93
CA TYR A 24 2.83 6.79 4.93
C TYR A 24 3.98 5.96 4.33
N ASN A 25 3.81 5.41 3.12
CA ASN A 25 4.77 4.47 2.55
C ASN A 25 5.89 5.15 1.73
N CYS A 26 5.59 6.27 1.06
CA CYS A 26 6.57 6.95 0.19
C CYS A 26 6.86 8.40 0.59
N HIS A 27 6.25 8.86 1.68
CA HIS A 27 6.35 10.21 2.26
C HIS A 27 6.08 11.36 1.27
N LYS A 28 5.48 11.08 0.10
CA LYS A 28 5.12 12.12 -0.86
C LYS A 28 3.87 12.87 -0.38
N PRO A 29 3.81 14.21 -0.57
CA PRO A 29 2.62 15.00 -0.27
C PRO A 29 1.46 14.59 -1.17
N ILE A 30 0.30 14.30 -0.58
CA ILE A 30 -0.93 13.87 -1.25
C ILE A 30 -2.12 14.63 -0.69
N CYS A 31 -3.08 15.07 -1.51
CA CYS A 31 -4.29 15.70 -0.99
C CYS A 31 -5.32 14.65 -0.53
N GLU A 32 -6.32 15.09 0.24
CA GLU A 32 -7.37 14.23 0.79
C GLU A 32 -8.09 13.42 -0.31
N SER A 33 -8.38 14.04 -1.45
CA SER A 33 -9.00 13.39 -2.62
C SER A 33 -8.16 12.25 -3.22
N HIS A 34 -6.84 12.27 -3.03
CA HIS A 34 -5.92 11.22 -3.51
C HIS A 34 -5.34 10.38 -2.37
N THR A 35 -5.96 10.47 -1.19
CA THR A 35 -5.57 9.70 -0.01
C THR A 35 -6.51 8.52 0.14
N TYR A 36 -5.93 7.32 0.12
CA TYR A 36 -6.62 6.09 0.49
C TYR A 36 -6.28 5.75 1.94
N LYS A 37 -7.31 5.60 2.79
CA LYS A 37 -7.13 5.13 4.16
C LYS A 37 -7.13 3.61 4.19
N ILE A 38 -5.98 3.00 4.48
CA ILE A 38 -5.85 1.55 4.61
C ILE A 38 -5.23 1.26 5.97
N LYS A 39 -5.94 0.51 6.82
CA LYS A 39 -5.49 0.13 8.17
C LYS A 39 -4.95 1.33 8.97
N HIS A 40 -5.73 2.42 9.00
CA HIS A 40 -5.40 3.68 9.69
C HIS A 40 -4.23 4.51 9.10
N ALA A 41 -3.61 4.09 7.99
CA ALA A 41 -2.57 4.86 7.32
C ALA A 41 -3.09 5.57 6.05
N ALA A 42 -2.68 6.83 5.87
CA ALA A 42 -2.88 7.58 4.63
C ALA A 42 -1.91 7.08 3.56
N LYS A 43 -2.41 6.54 2.45
CA LYS A 43 -1.60 6.00 1.35
C LYS A 43 -1.98 6.62 0.01
N CYS A 44 -0.99 6.82 -0.84
CA CYS A 44 -1.22 7.23 -2.22
C CYS A 44 -1.70 6.03 -3.07
N PRO A 45 -2.46 6.27 -4.15
CA PRO A 45 -3.00 5.20 -5.01
C PRO A 45 -1.91 4.24 -5.53
N LYS A 46 -0.72 4.76 -5.82
CA LYS A 46 0.41 3.95 -6.33
C LYS A 46 0.90 2.93 -5.28
N CYS A 47 1.04 3.35 -4.02
CA CYS A 47 1.45 2.48 -2.92
C CYS A 47 0.35 1.49 -2.52
N THR A 48 -0.91 1.94 -2.51
CA THR A 48 -2.07 1.08 -2.29
C THR A 48 -2.13 -0.08 -3.29
N ARG A 49 -1.97 0.23 -4.59
CA ARG A 49 -2.02 -0.79 -5.64
C ARG A 49 -0.89 -1.82 -5.51
N GLN A 50 0.32 -1.37 -5.16
CA GLN A 50 1.46 -2.25 -4.92
C GLN A 50 1.21 -3.26 -3.80
N GLU A 51 0.64 -2.83 -2.67
CA GLU A 51 0.32 -3.73 -1.55
C GLU A 51 -0.76 -4.75 -1.92
N GLN A 52 -1.79 -4.34 -2.66
CA GLN A 52 -2.83 -5.25 -3.12
C GLN A 52 -2.27 -6.37 -4.02
N ILE A 53 -1.38 -6.01 -4.96
CA ILE A 53 -0.74 -6.97 -5.85
C ILE A 53 0.15 -7.94 -5.05
N LYS A 54 0.97 -7.43 -4.12
CA LYS A 54 1.82 -8.28 -3.26
C LYS A 54 0.99 -9.27 -2.44
N GLY A 55 -0.11 -8.81 -1.83
CA GLY A 55 -1.01 -9.66 -1.07
C GLY A 55 -1.68 -10.74 -1.93
N MET A 56 -2.03 -10.40 -3.17
CA MET A 56 -2.63 -11.36 -4.11
C MET A 56 -1.62 -12.42 -4.55
N VAL A 57 -0.41 -12.03 -4.98
CA VAL A 57 0.64 -12.97 -5.42
C VAL A 57 1.01 -13.96 -4.30
N LEU A 58 1.13 -13.48 -3.05
CA LEU A 58 1.44 -14.35 -1.92
C LEU A 58 0.34 -15.41 -1.69
N LYS A 59 -0.94 -15.03 -1.77
CA LYS A 59 -2.06 -15.96 -1.59
C LYS A 59 -2.11 -17.02 -2.69
N TRP A 60 -2.00 -16.61 -3.96
CA TRP A 60 -2.05 -17.55 -5.08
C TRP A 60 -0.81 -18.47 -5.13
N GLY A 61 0.36 -17.95 -4.75
CA GLY A 61 1.58 -18.77 -4.62
C GLY A 61 1.41 -19.91 -3.60
N ILE A 62 0.87 -19.61 -2.41
CA ILE A 62 0.63 -20.62 -1.36
C ILE A 62 -0.39 -21.67 -1.82
N ILE A 63 -1.48 -21.23 -2.45
CA ILE A 63 -2.51 -22.14 -2.98
C ILE A 63 -1.92 -23.07 -4.03
N GLY A 64 -1.10 -22.54 -4.94
CA GLY A 64 -0.42 -23.34 -5.97
C GLY A 64 0.46 -24.43 -5.37
N VAL A 65 1.26 -24.09 -4.35
CA VAL A 65 2.12 -25.05 -3.64
C VAL A 65 1.28 -26.14 -2.96
N LEU A 66 0.21 -25.76 -2.25
CA LEU A 66 -0.67 -26.72 -1.59
C LEU A 66 -1.29 -27.73 -2.56
N ILE A 67 -1.76 -27.27 -3.72
CA ILE A 67 -2.35 -28.13 -4.76
C ILE A 67 -1.32 -29.13 -5.29
N VAL A 68 -0.10 -28.67 -5.60
CA VAL A 68 0.97 -29.55 -6.11
C VAL A 68 1.34 -30.63 -5.08
N THR A 69 1.49 -30.24 -3.81
CA THR A 69 1.78 -31.20 -2.73
C THR A 69 0.67 -32.23 -2.58
N LEU A 70 -0.59 -31.82 -2.67
CA LEU A 70 -1.75 -32.72 -2.60
C LEU A 70 -1.78 -33.74 -3.75
N ILE A 71 -1.49 -33.28 -4.97
CA ILE A 71 -1.43 -34.16 -6.16
C ILE A 71 -0.30 -35.19 -6.00
N LEU A 72 0.87 -34.77 -5.51
CA LEU A 72 2.00 -35.70 -5.29
C LEU A 72 1.66 -36.78 -4.25
N ILE A 73 1.00 -36.41 -3.16
CA ILE A 73 0.55 -37.38 -2.14
C ILE A 73 -0.44 -38.38 -2.74
N ILE A 74 -1.43 -37.93 -3.52
CA ILE A 74 -2.41 -38.84 -4.15
C ILE A 74 -1.76 -39.77 -5.17
N ARG A 75 -0.73 -39.30 -5.89
CA ARG A 75 -0.11 -40.05 -6.99
C ARG A 75 0.94 -41.08 -6.53
N PHE A 76 1.59 -40.82 -5.40
CA PHE A 76 2.71 -41.63 -4.89
C PHE A 76 2.45 -42.26 -3.51
N GLY A 77 1.31 -41.98 -2.88
CA GLY A 77 0.88 -42.56 -1.61
C GLY A 77 -0.08 -43.73 -1.75
#